data_AF-A0A3M7T4Q6-F1
#
_entry.id   AF-A0A3M7T4Q6-F1
#
_cell.length_a   1.000
_cell.length_b   1.000
_cell.length_c   1.000
_cell.angle_alpha   90.00
_cell.angle_beta   90.00
_cell.angle_gamma   90.00
#
_symmetry.space_group_name_H-M   'P 1'
#
loop_
_entity.id
_entity.type
_entity.pdbx_description
1 polymer ?
#
loop_
_entity_poly.entity_id
_entity_poly.type
_entity_poly.pdbx_seq_one_letter_code
_entity_poly.pdbx_strand_id
1 'polypeptide(L)'
;MSDSEYRVVDDYVTSESESEDEVQESNRKKRTRKNWIYERTFDDQEASKDWLDNEKIWYSLKSSETEAGLRVDYRCNLVKRKGPQCER
;
A
#
# COMPACT_ATOMS: atom_id res chain seq x y z
N MET A 1 41.44 -12.78 51.23
CA MET A 1 40.36 -13.63 50.67
C MET A 1 39.36 -12.66 50.06
N SER A 2 39.17 -12.52 48.76
CA SER A 2 39.45 -13.43 47.65
C SER A 2 39.98 -12.68 46.41
N ASP A 3 40.97 -13.30 45.80
CA ASP A 3 41.54 -13.02 44.49
C ASP A 3 40.48 -13.35 43.42
N SER A 4 40.05 -12.37 42.61
CA SER A 4 39.23 -12.66 41.42
C SER A 4 40.12 -12.56 40.19
N GLU A 5 40.66 -13.72 39.82
CA GLU A 5 41.37 -14.03 38.58
C GLU A 5 40.77 -13.31 37.36
N TYR A 6 41.58 -12.46 36.76
CA TYR A 6 41.36 -11.89 35.44
C TYR A 6 41.54 -13.02 34.40
N ARG A 7 40.48 -13.43 33.70
CA ARG A 7 40.60 -14.30 32.53
C ARG A 7 40.26 -13.51 31.28
N VAL A 8 41.30 -13.08 30.58
CA VAL A 8 41.24 -12.70 29.17
C VAL A 8 41.08 -13.99 28.37
N VAL A 9 40.02 -14.10 27.59
CA VAL A 9 39.87 -15.15 26.59
C VAL A 9 39.90 -14.44 25.24
N ASP A 10 41.06 -14.49 24.60
CA ASP A 10 41.26 -14.01 23.24
C ASP A 10 40.75 -15.03 22.21
N ASP A 11 40.27 -14.45 21.11
CA ASP A 11 40.25 -14.96 19.75
C ASP A 11 39.45 -16.22 19.40
N TYR A 12 38.24 -15.99 18.89
CA TYR A 12 37.81 -16.76 17.72
C TYR A 12 37.42 -15.79 16.61
N VAL A 13 38.43 -15.33 15.86
CA VAL A 13 38.27 -15.04 14.44
C VAL A 13 37.49 -16.19 13.81
N THR A 14 36.19 -15.98 13.60
CA THR A 14 35.40 -16.83 12.73
C THR A 14 35.47 -16.19 11.37
N SER A 15 36.30 -16.81 10.54
CA SER A 15 36.52 -16.52 9.13
C SER A 15 35.21 -16.23 8.40
N GLU A 16 35.22 -15.11 7.69
CA GLU A 16 34.60 -14.86 6.39
C GLU A 16 33.60 -15.94 5.95
N SER A 17 32.32 -15.64 6.16
CA SER A 17 31.33 -15.99 5.15
C SER A 17 30.75 -14.68 4.68
N GLU A 18 31.39 -14.13 3.65
CA GLU A 18 30.80 -13.14 2.76
C GLU A 18 29.57 -13.80 2.12
N SER A 19 28.46 -13.82 2.82
CA SER A 19 27.18 -13.86 2.13
C SER A 19 26.93 -12.43 1.67
N GLU A 20 27.48 -12.11 0.49
CA GLU A 20 26.82 -11.20 -0.44
C GLU A 20 25.44 -11.79 -0.75
N ASP A 21 24.54 -11.71 0.23
CA ASP A 21 23.13 -11.63 -0.08
C ASP A 21 23.03 -10.29 -0.81
N GLU A 22 23.16 -10.35 -2.13
CA GLU A 22 22.57 -9.36 -3.01
C GLU A 22 21.10 -9.34 -2.62
N VAL A 23 20.79 -8.51 -1.63
CA VAL A 23 19.44 -8.17 -1.25
C VAL A 23 18.94 -7.51 -2.50
N GLN A 24 18.30 -8.31 -3.34
CA GLN A 24 17.62 -7.86 -4.53
C GLN A 24 16.74 -6.74 -3.98
N GLU A 25 17.15 -5.50 -4.22
CA GLU A 25 16.45 -4.32 -3.74
C GLU A 25 15.15 -4.39 -4.53
N SER A 26 14.19 -5.12 -3.97
CA SER A 26 12.90 -5.31 -4.57
C SER A 26 12.46 -3.88 -4.75
N ASN A 27 12.32 -3.47 -6.01
CA ASN A 27 11.94 -2.12 -6.41
C ASN A 27 10.54 -1.90 -5.83
N ARG A 28 10.46 -1.65 -4.52
CA ARG A 28 9.25 -1.43 -3.76
C ARG A 28 8.82 -0.09 -4.24
N LYS A 29 7.95 -0.11 -5.25
CA LYS A 29 7.28 1.07 -5.77
C LYS A 29 6.86 1.90 -4.57
N LYS A 30 7.50 3.07 -4.42
CA LYS A 30 7.19 4.01 -3.35
C LYS A 30 5.67 4.19 -3.38
N ARG A 31 4.99 3.84 -2.27
CA ARG A 31 3.53 4.00 -2.18
C ARG A 31 3.24 5.49 -2.43
N THR A 32 2.63 5.79 -3.56
CA THR A 32 2.17 7.15 -3.86
C THR A 32 1.21 7.55 -2.76
N ARG A 33 1.49 8.66 -2.08
CA ARG A 33 0.59 9.21 -1.07
C ARG A 33 -0.71 9.59 -1.77
N LYS A 34 -1.83 9.00 -1.36
CA LYS A 34 -3.15 9.29 -1.89
C LYS A 34 -3.79 10.39 -1.05
N ASN A 35 -4.28 11.44 -1.71
CA ASN A 35 -5.07 12.48 -1.08
C ASN A 35 -6.54 12.13 -1.22
N TRP A 36 -7.19 11.78 -0.12
CA TRP A 36 -8.63 11.56 -0.08
C TRP A 36 -9.32 12.92 0.07
N ILE A 37 -10.30 13.19 -0.79
CA ILE A 37 -11.16 14.37 -0.71
C ILE A 37 -12.56 13.86 -0.46
N TYR A 38 -13.26 14.46 0.50
CA TYR A 38 -14.68 14.25 0.67
C TYR A 38 -15.42 15.04 -0.41
N GLU A 39 -16.25 14.36 -1.19
CA GLU A 39 -16.96 14.96 -2.31
C GLU A 39 -18.42 15.21 -1.96
N ARG A 40 -19.16 14.16 -1.54
CA ARG A 40 -20.58 14.26 -1.22
C ARG A 40 -21.08 13.08 -0.38
N THR A 41 -22.30 13.26 0.14
CA THR A 41 -23.16 12.19 0.67
C THR A 41 -24.39 12.03 -0.21
N PHE A 42 -24.96 10.83 -0.16
CA PHE A 42 -26.23 10.45 -0.77
C PHE A 42 -27.07 9.79 0.31
N ASP A 43 -28.39 9.99 0.25
CA ASP A 43 -29.33 9.37 1.19
C ASP A 43 -29.58 7.89 0.85
N ASP A 44 -29.49 7.56 -0.45
CA ASP A 44 -29.72 6.21 -0.97
C ASP A 44 -28.51 5.65 -1.74
N GLN A 45 -28.30 4.35 -1.61
CA GLN A 45 -27.27 3.64 -2.35
C GLN A 45 -27.52 3.72 -3.87
N GLU A 46 -28.77 3.58 -4.31
CA GLU A 46 -29.13 3.68 -5.73
C GLU A 46 -28.85 5.06 -6.30
N ALA A 47 -29.11 6.14 -5.54
CA ALA A 47 -28.80 7.51 -5.98
C ALA A 47 -27.30 7.73 -6.18
N SER A 48 -26.47 7.17 -5.28
CA SER A 48 -25.00 7.25 -5.43
C SER A 48 -24.50 6.49 -6.66
N LYS A 49 -25.13 5.36 -6.97
CA LYS A 49 -24.76 4.51 -8.11
C LYS A 49 -25.20 5.13 -9.43
N ASP A 50 -26.44 5.62 -9.51
CA ASP A 50 -26.97 6.28 -10.70
C ASP A 50 -26.13 7.51 -11.07
N TRP A 51 -25.71 8.29 -10.06
CA TRP A 51 -24.81 9.42 -10.28
C TRP A 51 -23.46 8.99 -10.89
N LEU A 52 -22.84 7.94 -10.37
CA LEU A 52 -21.58 7.39 -10.92
C LEU A 52 -21.75 6.79 -12.32
N ASP A 53 -22.87 6.09 -12.57
CA ASP A 53 -23.18 5.48 -13.86
C ASP A 53 -23.46 6.55 -14.94
N ASN A 54 -24.11 7.65 -14.55
CA ASN A 54 -24.37 8.79 -15.44
C ASN A 54 -23.10 9.49 -15.92
N GLU A 55 -22.05 9.55 -15.09
CA GLU A 55 -20.76 10.12 -15.51
C GLU A 55 -20.09 9.29 -16.61
N LYS A 56 -20.39 7.98 -16.72
CA LYS A 56 -19.79 7.05 -17.70
C LYS A 56 -18.26 7.01 -17.69
N ILE A 57 -17.66 7.51 -16.60
CA ILE A 57 -16.23 7.66 -16.40
C ILE A 57 -15.72 6.58 -15.45
N TRP A 58 -16.51 6.20 -14.45
CA TRP A 58 -16.10 5.30 -13.37
C TRP A 58 -16.38 3.84 -13.69
N TYR A 59 -15.49 2.97 -13.24
CA TYR A 59 -15.66 1.52 -13.29
C TYR A 59 -15.45 0.93 -11.90
N SER A 60 -16.35 0.03 -11.48
CA SER A 60 -16.25 -0.64 -10.18
C SER A 60 -15.05 -1.58 -10.14
N LEU A 61 -14.16 -1.37 -9.17
CA LEU A 61 -12.95 -2.19 -9.02
C LEU A 61 -13.19 -3.34 -8.04
N LYS A 62 -13.71 -3.01 -6.86
CA LYS A 62 -13.98 -3.97 -5.79
C LYS A 62 -15.04 -3.45 -4.85
N SER A 63 -15.80 -4.37 -4.28
CA SER A 63 -16.69 -4.12 -3.16
C SER A 63 -16.18 -4.87 -1.93
N SER A 64 -16.40 -4.29 -0.75
CA SER A 64 -16.07 -4.91 0.53
C SER A 64 -17.11 -4.48 1.56
N GLU A 65 -17.64 -5.44 2.30
CA GLU A 65 -18.48 -5.15 3.46
C GLU A 65 -17.61 -4.66 4.62
N THR A 66 -18.04 -3.56 5.23
CA THR A 66 -17.40 -2.96 6.41
C THR A 66 -18.45 -2.79 7.49
N GLU A 67 -18.04 -2.53 8.73
CA GLU A 67 -18.97 -2.29 9.85
C GLU A 67 -19.94 -1.13 9.59
N ALA A 68 -19.52 -0.16 8.75
CA ALA A 68 -20.33 0.99 8.33
C ALA A 68 -21.22 0.70 7.10
N GLY A 69 -21.19 -0.52 6.56
CA GLY A 69 -21.92 -0.93 5.36
C GLY A 69 -21.02 -1.30 4.18
N LEU A 70 -21.60 -1.32 2.97
CA LEU A 70 -20.90 -1.71 1.76
C LEU A 70 -20.01 -0.58 1.25
N ARG A 71 -18.70 -0.81 1.22
CA ARG A 71 -17.74 0.06 0.55
C ARG A 71 -17.50 -0.44 -0.86
N VAL A 72 -17.60 0.44 -1.85
CA VAL A 72 -17.28 0.14 -3.25
C VAL A 72 -16.18 1.11 -3.72
N ASP A 73 -15.05 0.56 -4.14
CA ASP A 73 -13.96 1.35 -4.71
C ASP A 73 -14.12 1.38 -6.24
N TYR A 74 -14.14 2.59 -6.80
CA TYR A 74 -14.20 2.83 -8.24
C TYR A 74 -12.86 3.32 -8.77
N ARG A 75 -12.62 3.10 -10.07
CA ARG A 75 -11.49 3.69 -10.81
C ARG A 75 -11.99 4.46 -12.01
N CYS A 76 -11.31 5.55 -12.36
CA CYS A 76 -11.54 6.23 -13.62
C CYS A 76 -11.19 5.30 -14.79
N ASN A 77 -11.98 5.33 -15.85
CA ASN A 77 -11.88 4.45 -17.02
C ASN A 77 -11.90 5.23 -18.36
N LEU A 78 -11.68 6.56 -18.33
CA LEU A 78 -11.60 7.39 -19.53
C LEU A 78 -10.61 6.88 -20.58
N VAL A 79 -9.57 6.16 -20.16
CA VAL A 79 -8.59 5.53 -21.05
C VAL A 79 -8.37 4.05 -20.71
N LYS A 80 -8.45 3.20 -21.74
CA LYS A 80 -8.14 1.75 -21.67
C LYS A 80 -6.65 1.44 -21.42
N ARG A 81 -5.77 2.45 -21.37
CA ARG A 81 -4.32 2.34 -21.21
C ARG A 81 -3.83 3.19 -20.03
N LYS A 82 -2.64 2.89 -19.49
CA LYS A 82 -1.93 3.72 -18.50
C LYS A 82 -1.60 5.08 -19.12
N GLY A 83 -2.46 6.06 -18.88
CA GLY A 83 -2.26 7.47 -19.18
C GLY A 83 -2.81 8.33 -18.04
N PRO A 84 -2.71 9.67 -18.13
CA PRO A 84 -3.40 10.54 -17.20
C PRO A 84 -4.88 10.21 -17.23
N GLN A 85 -5.40 9.75 -16.09
CA GLN A 85 -6.82 9.53 -15.89
C GLN A 85 -7.43 10.80 -15.32
N CYS A 86 -8.71 11.04 -15.62
CA CYS A 86 -9.60 12.08 -15.08
C CYS A 86 -8.88 13.31 -14.50
N GLU A 87 -8.96 14.45 -15.17
CA GLU A 87 -8.52 15.71 -14.58
C GLU A 87 -9.29 16.00 -13.29
N ARG A 88 -8.58 16.58 -12.32
CA ARG A 88 -9.04 16.82 -10.96
C ARG A 88 -9.53 18.26 -10.81
#